data_AF-A0A3D5DQH8-F1
#
_entry.id   AF-A0A3D5DQH8-F1
#
_cell.length_a   1.000
_cell.length_b   1.000
_cell.length_c   1.000
_cell.angle_alpha   90.00
_cell.angle_beta   90.00
_cell.angle_gamma   90.00
#
_symmetry.space_group_name_H-M   'P 1'
#
loop_
_entity.id
_entity.type
_entity.pdbx_description
1 polymer ?
#
loop_
_entity_poly.entity_id
_entity_poly.type
_entity_poly.pdbx_seq_one_letter_code
_entity_poly.pdbx_strand_id
1 'polypeptide(L)' 'MLDTTEIAAALFISVNTVKSHLKSIYRKLAVSHRGEAVRRARQLQLL' A
#
# COMPACT_ATOMS: atom_id res chain seq x y z
N MET A 1 6.30 -1.44 -10.49
CA MET A 1 5.66 -0.85 -9.30
C MET A 1 6.77 -0.56 -8.32
N LEU A 2 6.88 0.67 -7.80
CA LEU A 2 7.94 1.03 -6.85
C LEU A 2 7.94 0.09 -5.65
N ASP A 3 9.09 -0.35 -5.17
CA ASP A 3 9.21 -1.12 -3.94
C ASP A 3 9.01 -0.24 -2.68
N THR A 4 8.96 -0.87 -1.51
CA THR A 4 8.69 -0.14 -0.23
C THR A 4 9.79 0.87 0.12
N THR A 5 11.02 0.60 -0.28
CA THR A 5 12.20 1.45 -0.06
C THR A 5 12.18 2.65 -0.99
N GLU A 6 11.85 2.44 -2.26
CA GLU A 6 11.72 3.52 -3.24
C GLU A 6 10.57 4.47 -2.88
N ILE A 7 9.44 3.95 -2.37
CA ILE A 7 8.32 4.78 -1.88
C ILE A 7 8.75 5.60 -0.66
N ALA A 8 9.48 4.97 0.27
CA ALA A 8 9.97 5.63 1.46
C ALA A 8 10.90 6.81 1.10
N ALA A 9 11.83 6.59 0.16
CA ALA A 9 12.73 7.61 -0.35
C ALA A 9 11.97 8.74 -1.05
N ALA A 10 11.03 8.41 -1.95
CA ALA A 10 10.25 9.40 -2.71
C ALA A 10 9.35 10.28 -1.82
N LEU A 11 8.89 9.74 -0.69
CA LEU A 11 7.99 10.44 0.24
C LEU A 11 8.72 11.00 1.48
N PHE A 12 10.05 10.87 1.57
CA PHE A 12 10.87 11.31 2.70
C PHE A 12 10.39 10.76 4.07
N ILE A 13 9.96 9.49 4.09
CA ILE A 13 9.51 8.80 5.32
C ILE A 13 10.26 7.48 5.52
N SER A 14 10.18 6.91 6.72
CA SER A 14 10.80 5.62 6.98
C SER A 14 10.10 4.48 6.24
N VAL A 15 10.86 3.43 5.88
CA VAL A 15 10.31 2.18 5.31
C VAL A 15 9.25 1.56 6.24
N ASN A 16 9.44 1.67 7.57
CA ASN A 16 8.49 1.16 8.56
C ASN A 16 7.17 1.94 8.55
N THR A 17 7.20 3.24 8.27
CA THR A 17 6.02 4.07 8.07
C THR A 17 5.22 3.58 6.86
N VAL A 18 5.90 3.33 5.73
CA VAL A 18 5.25 2.76 4.52
C VAL A 18 4.64 1.38 4.84
N LYS A 19 5.37 0.48 5.50
CA LYS A 19 4.85 -0.84 5.90
C LYS A 19 3.62 -0.74 6.79
N SER A 20 3.61 0.21 7.72
CA SER A 20 2.46 0.46 8.62
C SER A 20 1.24 0.94 7.85
N HIS A 21 1.41 1.85 6.87
CA HIS A 21 0.34 2.27 5.98
C HIS A 21 -0.19 1.12 5.13
N LEU A 22 0.69 0.31 4.53
CA LEU A 22 0.29 -0.87 3.76
C LEU A 22 -0.54 -1.85 4.61
N LYS A 23 -0.12 -2.15 5.85
CA LYS A 23 -0.88 -3.01 6.77
C LYS A 23 -2.28 -2.45 7.06
N SER A 24 -2.40 -1.13 7.26
CA SER A 24 -3.68 -0.46 7.48
C SER A 24 -4.58 -0.55 6.24
N ILE A 25 -4.02 -0.30 5.05
CA ILE A 25 -4.74 -0.39 3.77
C ILE A 25 -5.24 -1.82 3.54
N TYR A 26 -4.37 -2.82 3.73
CA TYR A 26 -4.74 -4.23 3.55
C TYR A 26 -5.86 -4.65 4.48
N ARG A 27 -5.80 -4.24 5.74
CA ARG A 27 -6.88 -4.48 6.71
C ARG A 27 -8.20 -3.83 6.28
N LYS A 28 -8.17 -2.56 5.83
CA LYS A 28 -9.37 -1.82 5.39
C LYS A 28 -9.99 -2.42 4.12
N LEU A 29 -9.16 -2.94 3.23
CA LEU A 29 -9.63 -3.55 1.98
C LEU A 29 -9.90 -5.06 2.10
N ALA A 30 -9.63 -5.67 3.27
CA ALA A 30 -9.74 -7.10 3.54
C ALA A 30 -8.93 -7.97 2.54
N VAL A 31 -7.66 -7.61 2.31
CA VAL A 31 -6.74 -8.29 1.39
C VAL A 31 -5.42 -8.65 2.06
N SER A 32 -4.63 -9.53 1.44
CA SER A 32 -3.39 -10.04 2.03
C SER A 32 -2.11 -9.45 1.41
N HIS A 33 -2.16 -8.99 0.16
CA HIS A 33 -0.98 -8.47 -0.53
C HIS A 33 -1.26 -7.28 -1.46
N ARG A 34 -0.19 -6.64 -1.92
CA ARG A 34 -0.25 -5.36 -2.65
C ARG A 34 -1.04 -5.44 -3.96
N GLY A 35 -0.83 -6.49 -4.73
CA GLY A 35 -1.58 -6.73 -5.98
C GLY A 35 -3.09 -6.85 -5.75
N GLU A 36 -3.53 -7.56 -4.71
CA GLU A 36 -4.95 -7.62 -4.33
C GLU A 36 -5.48 -6.27 -3.91
N ALA A 37 -4.71 -5.51 -3.12
CA ALA A 37 -5.12 -4.16 -2.69
C ALA A 37 -5.39 -3.24 -3.87
N VAL A 38 -4.54 -3.25 -4.90
CA VAL A 38 -4.74 -2.45 -6.12
C VAL A 38 -6.00 -2.90 -6.88
N ARG A 39 -6.19 -4.21 -7.07
CA ARG A 39 -7.39 -4.74 -7.76
C ARG A 39 -8.67 -4.37 -6.99
N ARG A 40 -8.67 -4.57 -5.68
CA ARG A 40 -9.82 -4.28 -4.80
C ARG A 40 -10.15 -2.79 -4.76
N ALA A 41 -9.13 -1.93 -4.69
CA ALA A 41 -9.31 -0.48 -4.74
C ALA A 41 -9.94 -0.01 -6.06
N ARG A 42 -9.52 -0.57 -7.22
CA ARG A 42 -10.16 -0.28 -8.52
C ARG A 42 -11.61 -0.73 -8.59
N GLN A 43 -11.93 -1.93 -8.08
CA GLN A 43 -13.32 -2.42 -8.01
C GLN A 43 -14.21 -1.51 -7.15
N LEU A 44 -13.63 -0.89 -6.11
CA LEU A 44 -14.31 0.06 -5.24
C LEU A 44 -14.25 1.51 -5.74
N GLN A 45 -13.65 1.77 -6.91
CA GLN A 45 -13.41 3.10 -7.46
C GLN A 45 -12.64 4.06 -6.53
N LEU A 46 -11.66 3.53 -5.80
CA LEU A 46 -10.75 4.30 -4.94
C LEU A 46 -9.41 4.64 -5.64
N LEU A 47 -9.19 4.10 -6.84
CA LEU A 47 -8.01 4.25 -7.70
C LEU A 47 -8.38 4.12 -9.18
#